data_AF-A0A1C4TPV3-F1
#
_entry.id   AF-A0A1C4TPV3-F1
#
_cell.length_a   1.000
_cell.length_b   1.000
_cell.length_c   1.000
_cell.angle_alpha   90.00
_cell.angle_beta   90.00
_cell.angle_gamma   90.00
#
_symmetry.space_group_name_H-M   'P 1'
#
loop_
_entity.id
_entity.type
_entity.pdbx_description
1 polymer ?
#
loop_
_entity_poly.entity_id
_entity_poly.type
_entity_poly.pdbx_seq_one_letter_code
_entity_poly.pdbx_strand_id
1 'polypeptide(L)'
;MAQVSQAAEAGHVRYTYRLRVSSTARTSLGAEWDRCRWVWNECVAKSRAVHLYSKSTGEKATCGPAQLDRMLTEARARMPWLREGSSVAQQQVIRDFGRSRAKALRDIAERLPVTRRAGMPKWKTKREALPTLNYTMRGFRLKGGRLCLAGGIVVTVVWSRELPNDPTSARVYQDSLGHWYCSFVDGLPGGEEAASQCLQEARAAA
;
A
#
# COMPACT_ATOMS: atom_id res chain seq x y z
N MET A 1 31.54 20.86 -22.12
CA MET A 1 30.67 19.74 -22.51
C MET A 1 30.42 18.88 -21.27
N ALA A 2 29.41 19.22 -20.46
CA ALA A 2 29.00 18.41 -19.32
C ALA A 2 27.74 17.66 -19.74
N GLN A 3 27.87 16.35 -19.98
CA GLN A 3 26.74 15.46 -20.18
C GLN A 3 25.97 15.37 -18.86
N VAL A 4 24.80 15.99 -18.83
CA VAL A 4 23.78 15.75 -17.80
C VAL A 4 23.14 14.41 -18.14
N SER A 5 23.43 13.39 -17.34
CA SER A 5 22.71 12.12 -17.37
C SER A 5 21.25 12.36 -16.98
N GLN A 6 20.37 12.47 -17.98
CA GLN A 6 18.92 12.37 -17.77
C GLN A 6 18.61 10.95 -17.32
N ALA A 7 18.48 10.75 -16.01
CA ALA A 7 17.72 9.62 -15.49
C ALA A 7 16.26 9.84 -15.93
N ALA A 8 15.83 9.09 -16.95
CA ALA A 8 14.44 9.08 -17.38
C ALA A 8 13.57 8.70 -16.17
N GLU A 9 12.74 9.64 -15.69
CA GLU A 9 11.71 9.33 -14.71
C GLU A 9 10.75 8.32 -15.34
N ALA A 10 10.84 7.05 -14.94
CA ALA A 10 9.84 6.05 -15.27
C ALA A 10 8.50 6.50 -14.65
N GLY A 11 7.64 7.10 -15.46
CA GLY A 11 6.33 7.56 -15.02
C GLY A 11 5.46 6.37 -14.62
N HIS A 12 4.68 6.52 -13.55
CA HIS A 12 3.70 5.52 -13.14
C HIS A 12 2.29 5.97 -13.54
N VAL A 13 1.54 5.12 -14.24
CA VAL A 13 0.14 5.38 -14.59
C VAL A 13 -0.78 4.52 -13.72
N ARG A 14 -1.93 5.09 -13.35
CA ARG A 14 -2.92 4.43 -12.51
C ARG A 14 -4.17 4.09 -13.30
N TYR A 15 -4.57 2.82 -13.26
CA TYR A 15 -5.77 2.32 -13.92
C TYR A 15 -6.78 1.82 -12.90
N THR A 16 -7.94 2.47 -12.82
CA THR A 16 -9.02 2.11 -11.89
C THR A 16 -10.14 1.37 -12.60
N TYR A 17 -10.57 0.25 -12.02
CA TYR A 17 -11.62 -0.63 -12.52
C TYR A 17 -12.63 -0.95 -11.42
N ARG A 18 -13.88 -1.23 -11.83
CA ARG A 18 -14.93 -1.70 -10.92
C ARG A 18 -14.74 -3.18 -10.61
N LEU A 19 -15.09 -3.60 -9.40
CA LEU A 19 -15.07 -5.00 -8.99
C LEU A 19 -16.49 -5.54 -8.83
N ARG A 20 -16.73 -6.75 -9.37
CA ARG A 20 -17.88 -7.58 -9.02
C ARG A 20 -17.50 -8.43 -7.81
N VAL A 21 -18.08 -8.11 -6.67
CA VAL A 21 -17.76 -8.72 -5.38
C VAL A 21 -18.96 -9.55 -4.92
N SER A 22 -18.78 -10.87 -4.81
CA SER A 22 -19.77 -11.78 -4.23
C SER A 22 -19.95 -11.51 -2.73
N SER A 23 -21.02 -12.03 -2.12
CA SER A 23 -21.24 -11.93 -0.67
C SER A 23 -20.05 -12.48 0.12
N THR A 24 -19.53 -13.66 -0.27
CA THR A 24 -18.35 -14.28 0.35
C THR A 24 -17.11 -13.41 0.20
N ALA A 25 -16.83 -12.89 -1.00
CA ALA A 25 -15.67 -12.04 -1.21
C ALA A 25 -15.78 -10.72 -0.41
N ARG A 26 -16.98 -10.16 -0.27
CA ARG A 26 -17.23 -8.96 0.55
C ARG A 26 -16.92 -9.23 2.02
N THR A 27 -17.37 -10.35 2.56
CA THR A 27 -17.06 -10.76 3.94
C THR A 27 -15.56 -10.93 4.13
N SER A 28 -14.86 -11.60 3.21
CA SER A 28 -13.41 -11.79 3.30
C SER A 28 -12.63 -10.48 3.18
N LEU A 29 -13.02 -9.58 2.28
CA LEU A 29 -12.44 -8.24 2.17
C LEU A 29 -12.67 -7.41 3.44
N GLY A 30 -13.87 -7.50 4.03
CA GLY A 30 -14.19 -6.87 5.30
C GLY A 30 -13.34 -7.40 6.46
N ALA A 31 -13.16 -8.71 6.56
CA ALA A 31 -12.31 -9.33 7.56
C ALA A 31 -10.83 -8.93 7.38
N GLU A 32 -10.36 -8.87 6.14
CA GLU A 32 -9.00 -8.42 5.83
C GLU A 32 -8.80 -6.95 6.17
N TRP A 33 -9.81 -6.13 5.90
CA TRP A 33 -9.81 -4.74 6.32
C TRP A 33 -9.80 -4.60 7.85
N ASP A 34 -10.59 -5.38 8.58
CA ASP A 34 -10.62 -5.31 10.05
C ASP A 34 -9.25 -5.63 10.65
N ARG A 35 -8.51 -6.60 10.09
CA ARG A 35 -7.10 -6.88 10.46
C ARG A 35 -6.17 -5.71 10.14
N CYS A 36 -6.24 -5.19 8.92
CA CYS A 36 -5.42 -4.05 8.49
C CYS A 36 -5.69 -2.79 9.32
N ARG A 37 -6.96 -2.54 9.66
CA ARG A 37 -7.39 -1.44 10.53
C ARG A 37 -6.85 -1.60 11.94
N TRP A 38 -6.84 -2.81 12.48
CA TRP A 38 -6.23 -3.09 13.78
C TRP A 38 -4.73 -2.77 13.76
N VAL A 39 -3.98 -3.25 12.75
CA VAL A 39 -2.54 -2.96 12.61
C VAL A 39 -2.27 -1.45 12.54
N TRP A 40 -3.06 -0.70 11.76
CA TRP A 40 -2.95 0.76 11.72
C TRP A 40 -3.13 1.40 13.10
N ASN A 41 -4.14 0.96 13.85
CA ASN A 41 -4.45 1.50 15.17
C ASN A 41 -3.35 1.20 16.19
N GLU A 42 -2.73 0.02 16.12
CA GLU A 42 -1.56 -0.32 16.93
C GLU A 42 -0.37 0.58 16.60
N CYS A 43 -0.12 0.89 15.32
CA CYS A 43 0.92 1.86 14.94
C CYS A 43 0.65 3.25 15.52
N VAL A 44 -0.60 3.72 15.47
CA VAL A 44 -1.01 5.01 16.07
C VAL A 44 -0.82 4.98 17.59
N ALA A 45 -1.23 3.91 18.26
CA ALA A 45 -1.07 3.75 19.70
C ALA A 45 0.41 3.78 20.10
N LYS A 46 1.27 3.02 19.40
CA LYS A 46 2.71 3.03 19.63
C LYS A 46 3.33 4.41 19.42
N SER A 47 2.98 5.09 18.34
CA SER A 47 3.51 6.43 18.07
C SER A 47 3.08 7.45 19.13
N ARG A 48 1.86 7.35 19.67
CA ARG A 48 1.40 8.19 20.79
C ARG A 48 2.18 7.89 22.06
N ALA A 49 2.36 6.61 22.40
CA ALA A 49 3.12 6.19 23.57
C ALA A 49 4.57 6.67 23.51
N VAL A 50 5.23 6.50 22.35
CA VAL A 50 6.59 7.01 22.11
C VAL A 50 6.65 8.54 22.26
N HIS A 51 5.68 9.26 21.72
CA HIS A 51 5.65 10.72 21.85
C HIS A 51 5.48 11.18 23.31
N LEU A 52 4.60 10.54 24.07
CA LEU A 52 4.39 10.83 25.49
C LEU A 52 5.63 10.51 26.31
N TYR A 53 6.25 9.36 26.07
CA TYR A 53 7.51 8.97 26.71
C TYR A 53 8.58 10.04 26.47
N SER A 54 8.85 10.39 25.21
CA SER A 54 9.86 11.39 24.87
C SER A 54 9.57 12.77 25.49
N LYS A 55 8.29 13.12 25.66
CA LYS A 55 7.90 14.37 26.32
C LYS A 55 8.15 14.33 27.83
N SER A 56 7.97 13.17 28.46
CA SER A 56 8.14 13.01 29.91
C SER A 56 9.59 12.84 30.36
N THR A 57 10.42 12.15 29.56
CA THR A 57 11.81 11.83 29.93
C THR A 57 12.83 12.74 29.24
N GLY A 58 12.44 13.46 28.19
CA GLY A 58 13.36 14.22 27.33
C GLY A 58 14.18 13.34 26.37
N GLU A 59 14.06 12.01 26.46
CA GLU A 59 14.77 11.08 25.59
C GLU A 59 14.09 10.95 24.22
N LYS A 60 14.89 10.92 23.14
CA LYS A 60 14.35 10.70 21.80
C LYS A 60 14.12 9.20 21.55
N ALA A 61 12.94 8.71 21.91
CA ALA A 61 12.47 7.40 21.46
C ALA A 61 11.99 7.44 19.99
N THR A 62 12.27 6.38 19.22
CA THR A 62 11.89 6.28 17.81
C THR A 62 10.68 5.35 17.62
N CYS A 63 9.91 5.62 16.57
CA CYS A 63 8.81 4.77 16.09
C CYS A 63 9.08 4.47 14.60
N GLY A 64 10.12 3.68 14.34
CA GLY A 64 10.59 3.37 13.00
C GLY A 64 9.86 2.19 12.34
N PRO A 65 9.87 2.08 11.01
CA PRO A 65 9.24 0.96 10.29
C PRO A 65 9.70 -0.42 10.77
N ALA A 66 11.01 -0.60 10.99
CA ALA A 66 11.56 -1.88 11.47
C ALA A 66 11.02 -2.30 12.84
N GLN A 67 10.76 -1.35 13.74
CA GLN A 67 10.17 -1.64 15.05
C GLN A 67 8.70 -2.05 14.90
N LEU A 68 7.95 -1.36 14.03
CA LEU A 68 6.55 -1.68 13.76
C LEU A 68 6.41 -3.05 13.06
N ASP A 69 7.31 -3.39 12.14
CA ASP A 69 7.34 -4.71 11.49
C ASP A 69 7.67 -5.83 12.50
N ARG A 70 8.57 -5.57 13.46
CA ARG A 70 8.83 -6.52 14.56
C ARG A 70 7.59 -6.72 15.43
N MET A 71 6.92 -5.62 15.83
CA MET A 71 5.67 -5.68 16.58
C MET A 71 4.57 -6.45 15.82
N LEU A 72 4.47 -6.27 14.49
CA LEU A 72 3.54 -7.03 13.66
C LEU A 72 3.88 -8.52 13.67
N THR A 73 5.16 -8.88 13.58
CA THR A 73 5.62 -10.27 13.61
C THR A 73 5.24 -10.94 14.93
N GLU A 74 5.50 -10.28 16.06
CA GLU A 74 5.11 -10.74 17.40
C GLU A 74 3.59 -10.82 17.58
N ALA A 75 2.85 -9.84 17.05
CA ALA A 75 1.38 -9.85 17.10
C ALA A 75 0.81 -11.03 16.31
N ARG A 76 1.30 -11.27 15.08
CA ARG A 76 0.92 -12.43 14.25
C ARG A 76 1.33 -13.75 14.90
N ALA A 77 2.40 -13.77 15.71
CA ALA A 77 2.80 -14.96 16.48
C ALA A 77 1.79 -15.29 17.59
N ARG A 78 1.18 -14.29 18.21
CA ARG A 78 0.26 -14.46 19.35
C ARG A 78 -1.23 -14.49 18.96
N MET A 79 -1.60 -13.90 17.84
CA MET A 79 -3.00 -13.72 17.44
C MET A 79 -3.30 -14.50 16.14
N PRO A 80 -3.87 -15.71 16.22
CA PRO A 80 -4.22 -16.51 15.04
C PRO A 80 -5.11 -15.74 14.05
N TRP A 81 -6.10 -15.01 14.56
CA TRP A 81 -6.98 -14.16 13.75
C TRP A 81 -6.20 -13.18 12.87
N LEU A 82 -5.14 -12.54 13.38
CA LEU A 82 -4.31 -11.63 12.59
C LEU A 82 -3.46 -12.38 11.56
N ARG A 83 -2.97 -13.58 11.93
CA ARG A 83 -2.12 -14.43 11.09
C ARG A 83 -2.84 -14.94 9.85
N GLU A 84 -4.14 -15.22 9.94
CA GLU A 84 -4.98 -15.65 8.82
C GLU A 84 -5.01 -14.63 7.67
N GLY A 85 -4.80 -13.34 7.97
CA GLY A 85 -4.75 -12.29 6.95
C GLY A 85 -3.42 -12.22 6.19
N SER A 86 -3.44 -11.43 5.11
CA SER A 86 -2.29 -11.18 4.25
C SER A 86 -1.19 -10.41 4.99
N SER A 87 -0.03 -11.03 5.14
CA SER A 87 1.17 -10.36 5.66
C SER A 87 1.56 -9.18 4.77
N VAL A 88 1.39 -9.29 3.46
CA VAL A 88 1.70 -8.21 2.50
C VAL A 88 0.82 -7.00 2.76
N ALA A 89 -0.50 -7.18 2.89
CA ALA A 89 -1.42 -6.07 3.15
C ALA A 89 -1.13 -5.40 4.50
N GLN A 90 -0.89 -6.20 5.54
CA GLN A 90 -0.56 -5.70 6.89
C GLN A 90 0.75 -4.91 6.92
N GLN A 91 1.78 -5.37 6.19
CA GLN A 91 3.04 -4.61 6.07
C GLN A 91 2.86 -3.32 5.25
N GLN A 92 2.02 -3.33 4.20
CA GLN A 92 1.71 -2.10 3.46
C GLN A 92 1.02 -1.06 4.36
N VAL A 93 0.15 -1.48 5.29
CA VAL A 93 -0.44 -0.58 6.29
C VAL A 93 0.63 0.10 7.15
N ILE A 94 1.66 -0.63 7.57
CA ILE A 94 2.78 -0.06 8.35
C ILE A 94 3.55 0.98 7.52
N ARG A 95 3.81 0.68 6.25
CA ARG A 95 4.48 1.61 5.33
C ARG A 95 3.65 2.87 5.09
N ASP A 96 2.34 2.73 4.89
CA ASP A 96 1.41 3.84 4.71
C ASP A 96 1.35 4.70 5.97
N PHE A 97 1.30 4.09 7.16
CA PHE A 97 1.38 4.80 8.43
C PHE A 97 2.69 5.58 8.55
N GLY A 98 3.82 4.95 8.26
CA GLY A 98 5.14 5.58 8.30
C GLY A 98 5.22 6.79 7.37
N ARG A 99 4.70 6.66 6.14
CA ARG A 99 4.63 7.77 5.16
C ARG A 99 3.74 8.91 5.66
N SER A 100 2.55 8.59 6.17
CA SER A 100 1.60 9.57 6.71
C SER A 100 2.23 10.35 7.88
N ARG A 101 2.85 9.64 8.84
CA ARG A 101 3.54 10.25 9.98
C ARG A 101 4.73 11.10 9.54
N ALA A 102 5.58 10.59 8.65
CA ALA A 102 6.74 11.32 8.16
C ALA A 102 6.33 12.61 7.44
N LYS A 103 5.28 12.57 6.62
CA LYS A 103 4.75 13.78 6.00
C LYS A 103 4.23 14.79 7.03
N ALA A 104 3.43 14.35 8.00
CA ALA A 104 2.94 15.25 9.06
C ALA A 104 4.09 15.92 9.83
N LEU A 105 5.15 15.17 10.18
CA LEU A 105 6.32 15.71 10.86
C LEU A 105 7.13 16.69 9.98
N ARG A 106 7.32 16.37 8.69
CA ARG A 106 7.97 17.29 7.74
C ARG A 106 7.19 18.58 7.59
N ASP A 107 5.89 18.51 7.38
CA ASP A 107 5.03 19.69 7.22
C ASP A 107 5.05 20.58 8.48
N ILE A 108 5.22 20.00 9.68
CA ILE A 108 5.43 20.73 10.95
C ILE A 108 6.82 21.37 10.98
N ALA A 109 7.87 20.62 10.63
CA ALA A 109 9.26 21.10 10.64
C ALA A 109 9.46 22.26 9.64
N GLU A 110 8.83 22.18 8.47
CA GLU A 110 8.81 23.21 7.42
C GLU A 110 7.89 24.39 7.76
N ARG A 111 7.22 24.38 8.92
CA ARG A 111 6.34 25.45 9.41
C ARG A 111 5.25 25.86 8.42
N LEU A 112 4.74 24.94 7.60
CA LEU A 112 3.67 25.24 6.63
C LEU A 112 2.43 25.82 7.33
N PRO A 113 1.57 26.60 6.68
CA PRO A 113 0.29 27.02 7.28
C PRO A 113 -0.54 25.81 7.71
N VAL A 114 -1.25 25.90 8.84
CA VAL A 114 -2.03 24.78 9.42
C VAL A 114 -3.01 24.20 8.40
N THR A 115 -3.62 25.04 7.55
CA THR A 115 -4.53 24.66 6.47
C THR A 115 -3.89 23.78 5.39
N ARG A 116 -2.56 23.81 5.25
CA ARG A 116 -1.79 23.05 4.25
C ARG A 116 -1.02 21.87 4.86
N ARG A 117 -1.01 21.70 6.19
CA ARG A 117 -0.29 20.62 6.85
C ARG A 117 -1.08 19.31 6.79
N ALA A 118 -0.40 18.21 6.49
CA ALA A 118 -0.92 16.89 6.79
C ALA A 118 -1.07 16.71 8.31
N GLY A 119 -2.24 16.27 8.76
CA GLY A 119 -2.46 15.92 10.16
C GLY A 119 -1.71 14.65 10.56
N MET A 120 -1.35 14.55 11.85
CA MET A 120 -0.83 13.30 12.42
C MET A 120 -1.85 12.17 12.24
N PRO A 121 -1.43 10.94 11.83
CA PRO A 121 -2.33 9.81 11.70
C PRO A 121 -3.16 9.58 12.96
N LYS A 122 -4.47 9.42 12.76
CA LYS A 122 -5.47 9.16 13.81
C LYS A 122 -5.94 7.70 13.72
N TRP A 123 -6.59 7.25 14.79
CA TRP A 123 -7.26 5.95 14.78
C TRP A 123 -8.33 5.88 13.69
N LYS A 124 -8.45 4.68 13.10
CA LYS A 124 -9.50 4.33 12.15
C LYS A 124 -10.61 3.59 12.89
N THR A 125 -11.81 4.18 12.88
CA THR A 125 -13.02 3.55 13.40
C THR A 125 -13.67 2.69 12.32
N LYS A 126 -14.39 1.62 12.70
CA LYS A 126 -15.03 0.72 11.73
C LYS A 126 -16.12 1.41 10.90
N ARG A 127 -16.80 2.41 11.48
CA ARG A 127 -17.94 3.10 10.87
C ARG A 127 -17.52 4.24 9.94
N GLU A 128 -16.42 4.93 10.24
CA GLU A 128 -16.00 6.10 9.46
C GLU A 128 -14.91 5.78 8.44
N ALA A 129 -14.06 4.78 8.71
CA ALA A 129 -12.95 4.45 7.82
C ALA A 129 -13.38 3.44 6.75
N LEU A 130 -13.49 3.93 5.51
CA LEU A 130 -13.76 3.09 4.35
C LEU A 130 -12.63 2.05 4.12
N PRO A 131 -12.98 0.80 3.78
CA PRO A 131 -12.01 -0.23 3.45
C PRO A 131 -11.02 0.18 2.37
N THR A 132 -9.73 -0.03 2.64
CA THR A 132 -8.67 0.13 1.64
C THR A 132 -7.55 -0.87 1.93
N LEU A 133 -7.21 -1.68 0.94
CA LEU A 133 -6.22 -2.74 1.01
C LEU A 133 -5.19 -2.53 -0.11
N ASN A 134 -3.92 -2.44 0.25
CA ASN A 134 -2.82 -2.25 -0.70
C ASN A 134 -2.02 -3.55 -0.82
N TYR A 135 -1.82 -4.00 -2.05
CA TYR A 135 -1.05 -5.19 -2.38
C TYR A 135 0.08 -4.83 -3.35
N THR A 136 1.24 -5.42 -3.14
CA THR A 136 2.37 -5.40 -4.10
C THR A 136 2.32 -6.66 -4.96
N MET A 137 3.21 -6.78 -5.95
CA MET A 137 3.29 -7.93 -6.88
C MET A 137 3.17 -9.32 -6.20
N ARG A 138 3.73 -9.49 -4.99
CA ARG A 138 3.66 -10.77 -4.25
C ARG A 138 2.30 -11.03 -3.58
N GLY A 139 1.49 -9.99 -3.45
CA GLY A 139 0.21 -10.00 -2.74
C GLY A 139 -1.01 -10.16 -3.63
N PHE A 140 -0.86 -10.21 -4.95
CA PHE A 140 -1.97 -10.45 -5.86
C PHE A 140 -1.53 -11.16 -7.14
N ARG A 141 -2.50 -11.70 -7.88
CA ARG A 141 -2.32 -12.30 -9.21
C ARG A 141 -3.56 -12.02 -10.06
N LEU A 142 -3.35 -11.74 -11.34
CA LEU A 142 -4.41 -11.71 -12.34
C LEU A 142 -4.46 -13.07 -13.06
N LYS A 143 -5.62 -13.72 -13.07
CA LYS A 143 -5.82 -14.99 -13.79
C LYS A 143 -7.22 -15.06 -14.39
N GLY A 144 -7.33 -15.21 -15.71
CA GLY A 144 -8.60 -15.35 -16.41
C GLY A 144 -9.58 -14.20 -16.13
N GLY A 145 -9.09 -12.96 -16.13
CA GLY A 145 -9.90 -11.76 -15.84
C GLY A 145 -10.30 -11.58 -14.37
N ARG A 146 -9.83 -12.45 -13.46
CA ARG A 146 -10.07 -12.36 -12.01
C ARG A 146 -8.82 -11.88 -11.27
N LEU A 147 -9.04 -11.13 -10.20
CA LEU A 147 -8.03 -10.69 -9.27
C LEU A 147 -8.04 -11.61 -8.05
N CYS A 148 -6.94 -12.34 -7.88
CA CYS A 148 -6.68 -13.19 -6.73
C CYS A 148 -5.77 -12.43 -5.77
N LEU A 149 -6.24 -12.14 -4.57
CA LEU A 149 -5.50 -11.45 -3.52
C LEU A 149 -4.97 -12.47 -2.51
N ALA A 150 -3.81 -12.16 -1.93
CA ALA A 150 -3.29 -12.86 -0.76
C ALA A 150 -4.33 -12.79 0.38
N GLY A 151 -4.48 -13.91 1.11
CA GLY A 151 -5.62 -14.14 2.01
C GLY A 151 -6.77 -14.94 1.38
N GLY A 152 -6.57 -15.48 0.17
CA GLY A 152 -7.53 -16.40 -0.47
C GLY A 152 -8.76 -15.70 -1.05
N ILE A 153 -8.68 -14.39 -1.32
CA ILE A 153 -9.81 -13.60 -1.80
C ILE A 153 -9.75 -13.54 -3.33
N VAL A 154 -10.84 -13.94 -3.99
CA VAL A 154 -10.96 -13.85 -5.45
C VAL A 154 -12.11 -12.93 -5.80
N VAL A 155 -11.83 -11.92 -6.64
CA VAL A 155 -12.83 -10.95 -7.13
C VAL A 155 -12.74 -10.83 -8.64
N THR A 156 -13.89 -10.57 -9.29
CA THR A 156 -13.93 -10.38 -10.74
C THR A 156 -13.74 -8.91 -11.07
N VAL A 157 -12.75 -8.60 -11.89
CA VAL A 157 -12.51 -7.24 -12.39
C VAL A 157 -13.44 -7.00 -13.58
N VAL A 158 -14.11 -5.85 -13.59
CA VAL A 158 -14.89 -5.39 -14.75
C VAL A 158 -13.96 -4.55 -15.61
N TRP A 159 -13.42 -5.17 -16.65
CA TRP A 159 -12.48 -4.55 -17.58
C TRP A 159 -13.22 -3.58 -18.51
N SER A 160 -12.86 -2.30 -18.43
CA SER A 160 -13.33 -1.27 -19.37
C SER A 160 -12.30 -0.94 -20.46
N ARG A 161 -11.06 -1.42 -20.28
CA ARG A 161 -9.89 -1.27 -21.14
C ARG A 161 -8.87 -2.31 -20.72
N GLU A 162 -7.98 -2.70 -21.63
CA GLU A 162 -6.87 -3.59 -21.32
C GLU A 162 -5.79 -2.83 -20.53
N LEU A 163 -5.05 -3.55 -19.70
CA LEU A 163 -3.85 -3.02 -19.04
C LEU A 163 -2.69 -3.10 -20.03
N PRO A 164 -1.94 -2.02 -20.25
CA PRO A 164 -0.80 -2.04 -21.17
C PRO A 164 0.29 -3.04 -20.72
N ASN A 165 0.63 -3.06 -19.42
CA ASN A 165 1.58 -4.02 -18.87
C ASN A 165 1.07 -4.68 -17.58
N ASP A 166 1.85 -5.65 -17.10
CA ASP A 166 1.61 -6.30 -15.82
C ASP A 166 1.76 -5.29 -14.65
N PRO A 167 0.73 -5.14 -13.80
CA PRO A 167 0.74 -4.12 -12.77
C PRO A 167 1.69 -4.47 -11.62
N THR A 168 2.34 -3.45 -11.06
CA THR A 168 3.30 -3.59 -9.96
C THR A 168 2.63 -3.53 -8.58
N SER A 169 1.44 -2.92 -8.51
CA SER A 169 0.63 -2.87 -7.30
C SER A 169 -0.86 -2.85 -7.60
N ALA A 170 -1.65 -3.30 -6.63
CA ALA A 170 -3.09 -3.32 -6.67
C ALA A 170 -3.64 -2.73 -5.38
N ARG A 171 -4.45 -1.68 -5.48
CA ARG A 171 -5.22 -1.11 -4.37
C ARG A 171 -6.68 -1.49 -4.52
N VAL A 172 -7.19 -2.29 -3.60
CA VAL A 172 -8.62 -2.63 -3.51
C VAL A 172 -9.27 -1.75 -2.45
N TYR A 173 -10.33 -1.03 -2.82
CA TYR A 173 -10.99 -0.10 -1.91
C TYR A 173 -12.49 -0.03 -2.15
N GLN A 174 -13.22 0.44 -1.14
CA GLN A 174 -14.64 0.71 -1.20
C GLN A 174 -14.90 2.21 -1.21
N ASP A 175 -15.85 2.67 -2.02
CA ASP A 175 -16.32 4.06 -2.00
C ASP A 175 -17.42 4.28 -0.94
N SER A 176 -17.90 5.52 -0.81
CA SER A 176 -18.98 5.88 0.12
C SER A 176 -20.35 5.31 -0.28
N LEU A 177 -20.53 4.89 -1.53
CA LEU A 177 -21.75 4.23 -2.01
C LEU A 177 -21.71 2.70 -1.80
N GLY A 178 -20.61 2.18 -1.27
CA GLY A 178 -20.41 0.77 -0.99
C GLY A 178 -19.90 -0.04 -2.18
N HIS A 179 -19.60 0.59 -3.32
CA HIS A 179 -19.01 -0.05 -4.49
C HIS A 179 -17.52 -0.30 -4.30
N TRP A 180 -17.06 -1.42 -4.85
CA TRP A 180 -15.68 -1.84 -4.76
C TRP A 180 -14.93 -1.59 -6.06
N TYR A 181 -13.69 -1.15 -5.91
CA TYR A 181 -12.79 -0.81 -7.00
C TYR A 181 -11.42 -1.42 -6.78
N CYS A 182 -10.72 -1.67 -7.88
CA CYS A 182 -9.29 -1.95 -7.87
C CYS A 182 -8.57 -0.91 -8.70
N SER A 183 -7.50 -0.36 -8.14
CA SER A 183 -6.60 0.56 -8.81
C SER A 183 -5.24 -0.11 -8.99
N PHE A 184 -4.86 -0.34 -10.23
CA PHE A 184 -3.56 -0.88 -10.60
C PHE A 184 -2.58 0.24 -10.89
N VAL A 185 -1.31 0.04 -10.52
CA VAL A 185 -0.22 0.92 -10.95
C VAL A 185 0.62 0.18 -11.97
N ASP A 186 0.72 0.77 -13.14
CA ASP A 186 1.56 0.33 -14.24
C ASP A 186 2.84 1.18 -14.27
N GLY A 187 3.98 0.55 -14.53
CA GLY A 187 5.21 1.27 -14.85
C GLY A 187 5.18 1.56 -16.34
N LEU A 188 5.22 2.82 -16.74
CA LEU A 188 5.49 3.12 -18.15
C LEU A 188 6.85 2.50 -18.49
N PRO A 189 6.97 1.75 -19.60
CA PRO A 189 8.26 1.27 -20.06
C PRO A 189 9.10 2.47 -20.53
N GLY A 190 9.77 3.12 -19.59
CA GLY A 190 10.91 3.99 -19.87
C GLY A 190 12.18 3.15 -19.75
N GLY A 191 12.39 2.18 -20.65
CA GLY A 191 13.66 1.48 -20.77
C GLY A 191 13.65 -0.03 -21.08
N GLU A 192 12.50 -0.71 -21.11
CA GLU A 192 12.48 -2.16 -21.36
C GLU A 192 12.41 -2.55 -22.85
N GLU A 193 11.85 -1.68 -23.70
CA GLU A 193 11.96 -1.84 -25.16
C GLU A 193 13.42 -1.65 -25.63
N ALA A 194 14.17 -0.74 -25.01
CA ALA A 194 15.61 -0.57 -25.31
C ALA A 194 16.44 -1.79 -24.86
N ALA A 195 16.09 -2.44 -23.75
CA ALA A 195 16.78 -3.65 -23.29
C ALA A 195 16.51 -4.85 -24.19
N SER A 196 15.27 -5.00 -24.68
CA SER A 196 14.90 -6.08 -25.61
C SER A 196 15.50 -5.88 -27.00
N GLN A 197 15.56 -4.63 -27.48
CA GLN A 197 16.15 -4.27 -28.77
C GLN A 197 17.69 -4.41 -28.74
N CYS A 198 18.34 -4.02 -27.65
CA CYS A 198 19.80 -4.19 -27.48
C CYS A 198 20.22 -5.67 -27.35
N LEU A 199 19.38 -6.52 -26.73
CA LEU A 199 19.61 -7.98 -26.69
C LEU A 199 19.38 -8.66 -28.05
N GLN A 200 18.50 -8.13 -28.90
CA GLN A 200 18.31 -8.62 -30.27
C GLN A 200 19.46 -8.19 -31.19
N GLU A 201 19.94 -6.94 -31.08
CA GLU A 201 21.07 -6.43 -31.88
C GLU A 201 22.40 -7.11 -31.51
N ALA A 202 22.66 -7.36 -30.21
CA ALA A 202 23.86 -8.08 -29.77
C ALA A 202 23.89 -9.56 -30.21
N ARG A 203 22.73 -10.16 -30.50
CA ARG A 203 22.61 -11.52 -31.07
C ARG A 203 22.72 -11.54 -32.60
N ALA A 204 22.50 -10.42 -33.28
CA ALA A 204 22.61 -10.32 -34.73
C ALA A 204 24.04 -9.95 -35.20
N ALA A 205 24.90 -9.49 -34.28
CA ALA A 205 26.30 -9.12 -34.53
C ALA A 205 27.33 -10.20 -34.14
N ALA A 206 26.87 -11.40 -33.76
CA ALA A 206 27.68 -12.58 -33.47
C ALA A 206 27.40 -13.68 -34.51
#